data_AF-A0A967ENC5-F1
#
_entry.id   AF-A0A967ENC5-F1
#
_cell.length_a   1.000
_cell.length_b   1.000
_cell.length_c   1.000
_cell.angle_alpha   90.00
_cell.angle_beta   90.00
_cell.angle_gamma   90.00
#
_symmetry.space_group_name_H-M   'P 1'
#
loop_
_entity.id
_entity.type
_entity.pdbx_description
1 polymer ?
#
loop_
_entity_poly.entity_id
_entity_poly.type
_entity_poly.pdbx_seq_one_letter_code
_entity_poly.pdbx_strand_id
1 'polypeptide(L)'
;GKPTPLPWGVNFESAQIKYTIPIHPTQIYAFLYTLAIAITLILISKKKAGFIGLIGIASFSFVNFLEHFLRGDDTLLLFGIRVPQIIMLLLSITSGIFLYIHYNKPTNTNKIKKS
;
A
#
# COMPACT_ATOMS: atom_id res chain seq x y z
N GLY A 1 10.52 10.56 -7.89
CA GLY A 1 10.49 10.69 -6.42
C GLY A 1 10.96 12.07 -6.00
N LYS A 2 10.89 12.39 -4.71
CA LYS A 2 11.52 13.58 -4.12
C LYS A 2 13.05 13.42 -4.07
N PRO A 3 13.81 14.53 -4.04
CA PRO A 3 15.26 14.51 -3.81
C PRO A 3 15.62 13.72 -2.54
N THR A 4 16.68 12.92 -2.60
CA THR A 4 17.11 12.09 -1.49
C THR A 4 18.63 11.98 -1.39
N PRO A 5 19.23 12.10 -0.19
CA PRO A 5 20.66 11.87 0.03
C PRO A 5 21.00 10.38 0.20
N LEU A 6 20.03 9.48 0.09
CA LEU A 6 20.21 8.05 0.32
C LEU A 6 21.11 7.41 -0.77
N PRO A 7 21.93 6.41 -0.42
CA PRO A 7 22.93 5.83 -1.34
C PRO A 7 22.31 5.07 -2.52
N TRP A 8 21.02 4.73 -2.45
CA TRP A 8 20.25 4.11 -3.53
C TRP A 8 19.37 5.13 -4.30
N GLY A 9 19.61 6.43 -4.12
CA GLY A 9 19.01 7.47 -4.95
C GLY A 9 19.42 7.29 -6.41
N VAL A 10 18.47 7.46 -7.32
CA VAL A 10 18.71 7.29 -8.76
C VAL A 10 18.69 8.65 -9.44
N ASN A 11 19.70 8.91 -10.27
CA ASN A 11 19.77 10.07 -11.14
C ASN A 11 19.07 9.72 -12.46
N PHE A 12 18.08 10.52 -12.85
CA PHE A 12 17.41 10.39 -14.14
C PHE A 12 18.00 11.43 -15.10
N GLU A 13 18.89 11.00 -15.99
CA GLU A 13 19.37 11.86 -17.07
C GLU A 13 18.30 11.94 -18.15
N SER A 14 17.88 13.16 -18.50
CA SER A 14 17.02 13.40 -19.66
C SER A 14 17.75 14.32 -20.63
N ALA A 15 17.38 14.25 -21.92
CA ALA A 15 17.96 15.12 -22.95
C ALA A 15 17.81 16.63 -22.63
N GLN A 16 16.97 17.00 -21.66
CA GLN A 16 16.67 18.36 -21.25
C GLN A 16 17.38 18.78 -19.95
N ILE A 17 17.94 17.85 -19.16
CA ILE A 17 18.52 18.13 -17.84
C ILE A 17 19.82 17.33 -17.66
N LYS A 18 20.97 18.03 -17.67
CA LYS A 18 22.33 17.47 -17.62
C LYS A 18 22.81 17.14 -16.19
N TYR A 19 22.16 17.72 -15.18
CA TYR A 19 22.47 17.48 -13.76
C TYR A 19 21.18 17.14 -13.03
N THR A 20 21.02 15.87 -12.68
CA THR A 20 19.84 15.42 -11.94
C THR A 20 20.22 15.13 -10.51
N ILE A 21 19.52 15.79 -9.59
CA ILE A 21 19.62 15.52 -8.15
C ILE A 21 19.13 14.09 -7.91
N PRO A 22 19.82 13.28 -7.10
CA PRO A 22 19.36 11.92 -6.79
C PRO A 22 17.96 11.96 -6.21
N ILE A 23 17.05 11.19 -6.80
CA ILE A 23 15.66 11.08 -6.35
C ILE A 23 15.33 9.67 -5.87
N HIS A 24 14.33 9.57 -4.99
CA HIS A 24 13.79 8.28 -4.60
C HIS A 24 13.29 7.50 -5.82
N PRO A 25 13.77 6.25 -6.06
CA PRO A 25 13.28 5.36 -7.11
C PRO A 25 11.93 4.75 -6.71
N THR A 26 10.91 5.60 -6.62
CA THR A 26 9.56 5.25 -6.18
C THR A 26 8.94 4.12 -6.99
N GLN A 27 9.33 3.97 -8.27
CA GLN A 27 8.93 2.85 -9.13
C GLN A 27 9.46 1.49 -8.62
N ILE A 28 10.71 1.44 -8.16
CA ILE A 28 11.29 0.21 -7.60
C ILE A 28 10.60 -0.12 -6.27
N TYR A 29 10.34 0.89 -5.43
CA TYR A 29 9.56 0.67 -4.21
C TYR A 29 8.17 0.12 -4.52
N ALA A 30 7.50 0.68 -5.54
CA ALA A 30 6.20 0.23 -6.03
C ALA A 30 6.19 -1.22 -6.47
N PHE A 31 7.18 -1.61 -7.25
CA PHE A 31 7.37 -2.99 -7.66
C PHE A 31 7.60 -3.92 -6.45
N LEU A 32 8.52 -3.56 -5.56
CA LEU A 32 8.89 -4.39 -4.41
C LEU A 32 7.73 -4.61 -3.45
N TYR A 33 7.00 -3.54 -3.07
CA TYR A 33 5.88 -3.72 -2.16
C TYR A 33 4.73 -4.47 -2.81
N THR A 34 4.47 -4.26 -4.12
CA THR A 34 3.38 -4.95 -4.82
C THR A 34 3.68 -6.44 -4.93
N LEU A 35 4.94 -6.79 -5.21
CA LEU A 35 5.41 -8.17 -5.22
C LEU A 35 5.30 -8.82 -3.84
N ALA A 36 5.72 -8.12 -2.78
CA ALA A 36 5.60 -8.61 -1.41
C ALA A 36 4.14 -8.87 -1.00
N ILE A 37 3.22 -7.96 -1.36
CA ILE A 37 1.78 -8.15 -1.13
C ILE A 37 1.28 -9.36 -1.92
N ALA A 38 1.62 -9.47 -3.22
CA ALA A 38 1.19 -10.60 -4.05
C ALA A 38 1.65 -11.95 -3.48
N ILE A 39 2.93 -12.06 -3.08
CA ILE A 39 3.47 -13.25 -2.42
C ILE A 39 2.70 -13.55 -1.14
N THR A 40 2.46 -12.54 -0.30
CA THR A 40 1.71 -12.70 0.96
C THR A 40 0.30 -13.25 0.69
N LEU A 41 -0.40 -12.71 -0.31
CA LEU A 41 -1.74 -13.17 -0.71
C LEU A 41 -1.74 -14.61 -1.22
N ILE A 42 -0.71 -15.01 -1.99
CA ILE A 42 -0.55 -16.39 -2.46
C ILE A 42 -0.33 -17.35 -1.27
N LEU A 43 0.48 -16.96 -0.29
CA LEU A 43 0.74 -17.78 0.90
C LEU A 43 -0.52 -18.00 1.75
N ILE A 44 -1.41 -17.01 1.83
CA ILE A 44 -2.69 -17.11 2.56
C ILE A 44 -3.88 -17.51 1.66
N SER A 45 -3.61 -17.97 0.44
CA SER A 45 -4.63 -18.32 -0.57
C SER A 45 -5.66 -19.36 -0.11
N LYS A 46 -5.34 -20.14 0.93
CA LYS A 46 -6.26 -21.10 1.58
C LYS A 46 -7.40 -20.44 2.36
N LYS A 47 -7.40 -19.11 2.53
CA LYS A 47 -8.45 -18.35 3.22
C LYS A 47 -9.62 -18.03 2.28
N LYS A 48 -10.73 -17.52 2.84
CA LYS A 48 -11.89 -17.11 2.04
C LYS A 48 -11.49 -16.00 1.04
N ALA A 49 -11.98 -16.05 -0.19
CA ALA A 49 -11.66 -15.08 -1.23
C ALA A 49 -11.89 -13.61 -0.79
N GLY A 50 -12.98 -13.33 -0.06
CA GLY A 50 -13.25 -11.99 0.48
C GLY A 50 -12.21 -11.50 1.51
N PHE A 51 -11.65 -12.41 2.32
CA PHE A 51 -10.58 -12.08 3.27
C PHE A 51 -9.29 -11.71 2.55
N ILE A 52 -8.93 -12.49 1.53
CA ILE A 52 -7.74 -12.26 0.70
C ILE A 52 -7.86 -10.92 -0.03
N GLY A 53 -9.02 -10.64 -0.63
CA GLY A 53 -9.28 -9.36 -1.31
C GLY A 53 -9.19 -8.16 -0.37
N LEU A 54 -9.82 -8.23 0.81
CA LEU A 54 -9.76 -7.15 1.80
C LEU A 54 -8.36 -6.91 2.34
N ILE A 55 -7.58 -7.97 2.61
CA ILE A 55 -6.16 -7.83 3.01
C ILE A 55 -5.35 -7.17 1.90
N GLY A 56 -5.57 -7.59 0.66
CA GLY A 56 -4.87 -7.03 -0.51
C GLY A 56 -5.13 -5.53 -0.64
N ILE A 57 -6.41 -5.13 -0.61
CA ILE A 57 -6.82 -3.72 -0.69
C ILE A 57 -6.27 -2.92 0.48
N ALA A 58 -6.38 -3.43 1.71
CA ALA A 58 -5.91 -2.73 2.91
C ALA A 58 -4.39 -2.51 2.88
N SER A 59 -3.65 -3.58 2.57
CA SER A 59 -2.17 -3.56 2.51
C SER A 59 -1.69 -2.66 1.39
N PHE A 60 -2.26 -2.80 0.19
CA PHE A 60 -1.87 -1.98 -0.96
C PHE A 60 -2.16 -0.51 -0.74
N SER A 61 -3.38 -0.18 -0.29
CA SER A 61 -3.77 1.22 -0.06
C SER A 61 -2.92 1.87 1.03
N PHE A 62 -2.55 1.12 2.08
CA PHE A 62 -1.68 1.61 3.15
C PHE A 62 -0.26 1.92 2.65
N VAL A 63 0.39 0.98 1.95
CA VAL A 63 1.75 1.21 1.45
C VAL A 63 1.77 2.27 0.35
N ASN A 64 0.75 2.30 -0.52
CA ASN A 64 0.62 3.32 -1.54
C ASN A 64 0.44 4.73 -0.93
N PHE A 65 -0.35 4.85 0.15
CA PHE A 65 -0.45 6.09 0.92
C PHE A 65 0.91 6.57 1.42
N LEU A 66 1.73 5.68 1.98
CA LEU A 66 3.10 6.00 2.42
C LEU A 66 4.00 6.40 1.24
N GLU A 67 3.96 5.65 0.14
CA GLU A 67 4.77 5.90 -1.06
C GLU A 67 4.44 7.24 -1.73
N HIS A 68 3.19 7.70 -1.64
CA HIS A 68 2.77 9.01 -2.11
C HIS A 68 3.52 10.19 -1.45
N PHE A 69 4.05 10.02 -0.23
CA PHE A 69 4.91 11.03 0.40
C PHE A 69 6.30 11.11 -0.22
N LEU A 70 6.78 10.01 -0.81
CA LEU A 70 8.08 9.94 -1.49
C LEU A 70 7.99 10.36 -2.96
N ARG A 71 6.78 10.42 -3.54
CA ARG A 71 6.59 10.96 -4.89
C ARG A 71 6.73 12.49 -4.89
N GLY A 72 7.48 12.97 -5.87
CA GLY A 72 7.76 14.40 -6.08
C GLY A 72 6.92 15.00 -7.21
N ASP A 73 5.87 14.30 -7.65
CA ASP A 73 4.96 14.74 -8.70
C ASP A 73 3.92 15.72 -8.17
N ASP A 74 3.57 16.68 -9.01
CA ASP A 74 2.42 17.56 -8.82
C ASP A 74 1.16 16.76 -9.19
N THR A 75 0.39 16.41 -8.17
CA THR A 75 -0.88 15.71 -8.32
C THR A 75 -2.02 16.68 -8.05
N LEU A 76 -3.25 16.33 -8.45
CA LEU A 76 -4.43 17.14 -8.18
C LEU A 76 -4.53 17.43 -6.67
N LEU A 77 -4.48 18.72 -6.32
CA LEU A 77 -4.63 19.21 -4.95
C LEU A 77 -6.09 19.62 -4.74
N LEU A 78 -6.70 19.08 -3.69
CA LEU A 78 -8.01 19.51 -3.19
C LEU A 78 -7.79 20.08 -1.78
N PHE A 79 -8.09 21.37 -1.59
CA PHE A 79 -7.84 22.09 -0.32
C PHE A 79 -6.39 21.97 0.20
N GLY A 80 -5.40 21.91 -0.71
CA GLY A 80 -3.99 21.75 -0.34
C GLY A 80 -3.56 20.33 0.02
N ILE A 81 -4.48 19.35 -0.06
CA ILE A 81 -4.20 17.93 0.16
C ILE A 81 -4.22 17.21 -1.19
N ARG A 82 -3.26 16.31 -1.41
CA ARG A 82 -3.21 15.50 -2.64
C ARG A 82 -4.40 14.54 -2.65
N VAL A 83 -5.28 14.65 -3.64
CA VAL A 83 -6.48 13.80 -3.76
C VAL A 83 -6.17 12.30 -3.69
N PRO A 84 -5.10 11.79 -4.34
CA PRO A 84 -4.74 10.38 -4.22
C PRO A 84 -4.47 9.93 -2.78
N GLN A 85 -3.89 10.78 -1.93
CA GLN A 85 -3.63 10.43 -0.53
C GLN A 85 -4.93 10.23 0.26
N ILE A 86 -5.94 11.07 0.01
CA ILE A 86 -7.25 10.97 0.65
C ILE A 86 -7.93 9.66 0.25
N ILE A 87 -7.93 9.35 -1.05
CA ILE A 87 -8.57 8.13 -1.58
C ILE A 87 -7.91 6.88 -0.98
N MET A 88 -6.57 6.82 -0.96
CA MET A 88 -5.84 5.67 -0.44
C MET A 88 -6.03 5.50 1.07
N LEU A 89 -6.08 6.59 1.83
CA LEU A 89 -6.38 6.54 3.26
C LEU A 89 -7.79 6.01 3.53
N LEU A 90 -8.79 6.50 2.78
CA LEU A 90 -10.18 6.04 2.92
C LEU A 90 -10.32 4.55 2.54
N LEU A 91 -9.67 4.10 1.47
CA LEU A 91 -9.67 2.69 1.07
C LEU A 91 -9.00 1.80 2.13
N SER A 92 -7.89 2.25 2.71
CA SER A 92 -7.19 1.52 3.78
C SER A 92 -8.06 1.38 5.04
N ILE A 93 -8.70 2.47 5.48
CA ILE A 93 -9.58 2.46 6.66
C ILE A 93 -10.81 1.59 6.42
N THR A 94 -11.51 1.79 5.31
CA THR A 94 -12.75 1.05 5.02
C THR A 94 -12.50 -0.44 4.90
N SER A 95 -11.48 -0.87 4.14
CA SER A 95 -11.11 -2.28 4.03
C SER A 95 -10.69 -2.90 5.36
N GLY A 96 -9.94 -2.16 6.20
CA GLY A 96 -9.57 -2.59 7.55
C GLY A 96 -10.77 -2.78 8.48
N ILE A 97 -11.74 -1.85 8.47
CA ILE A 97 -12.98 -1.96 9.24
C ILE A 97 -13.79 -3.18 8.81
N PHE A 98 -13.96 -3.39 7.49
CA PHE A 98 -14.66 -4.57 6.96
C PHE A 98 -13.99 -5.87 7.38
N LEU A 99 -12.66 -5.92 7.35
CA LEU A 99 -11.90 -7.08 7.80
C LEU A 99 -12.12 -7.36 9.29
N TYR A 100 -12.07 -6.33 10.13
CA TYR A 100 -12.30 -6.44 11.57
C TYR A 100 -13.73 -6.92 11.89
N ILE A 101 -14.76 -6.36 11.25
CA ILE A 101 -16.16 -6.72 11.54
C ILE A 101 -16.47 -8.15 11.09
N HIS A 102 -15.99 -8.56 9.92
CA HIS A 102 -16.44 -9.81 9.30
C HIS A 102 -15.60 -11.03 9.71
N TYR A 103 -14.32 -10.84 10.02
CA TYR A 103 -13.37 -11.94 10.24
C TYR A 103 -12.81 -12.01 11.66
N ASN A 104 -13.09 -11.03 12.52
CA ASN A 104 -12.65 -11.03 13.92
C ASN A 104 -13.67 -11.65 14.89
N LYS A 105 -14.63 -12.45 14.37
CA LYS A 105 -15.55 -13.22 15.24
C LYS A 105 -14.77 -14.37 15.89
N PRO A 106 -14.66 -14.43 17.23
CA PRO A 106 -14.02 -15.56 17.89
C PRO A 106 -14.79 -16.83 17.53
N THR A 107 -14.07 -17.81 16.96
CA THR A 107 -14.56 -19.18 16.83
C THR A 107 -14.95 -19.68 18.22
N ASN A 108 -16.25 -19.75 18.49
CA ASN A 108 -16.77 -20.29 19.75
C ASN A 108 -16.66 -21.82 19.72
N THR A 109 -15.45 -22.33 19.98
CA THR A 109 -15.07 -23.76 19.95
C THR A 109 -15.44 -24.54 21.21
N ASN A 110 -16.41 -24.08 22.03
CA ASN A 110 -16.70 -24.70 23.34
C ASN A 110 -18.12 -25.28 23.53
N LYS A 111 -18.87 -25.61 22.47
CA LYS A 111 -20.21 -26.23 22.62
C LYS A 111 -20.36 -27.71 22.23
N ILE A 112 -19.32 -28.41 21.78
CA ILE A 112 -19.46 -29.81 21.29
C ILE A 112 -18.94 -30.88 22.28
N LYS A 113 -18.34 -30.51 23.42
CA LYS A 113 -17.87 -31.49 24.44
C LYS A 113 -18.87 -31.80 25.57
N LYS A 114 -20.13 -31.38 25.46
CA LYS A 114 -21.20 -31.72 26.42
C LYS A 114 -22.47 -32.10 25.66
N SER A 115 -22.49 -33.30 25.10
CA SER A 115 -23.70 -34.07 24.80
C SER A 115 -23.35 -35.54 24.79
#